data_AF-A0A0N0WY03-F1
#
_entry.id   AF-A0A0N0WY03-F1
#
_cell.length_a   1.000
_cell.length_b   1.000
_cell.length_c   1.000
_cell.angle_alpha   90.00
_cell.angle_beta   90.00
_cell.angle_gamma   90.00
#
_symmetry.space_group_name_H-M   'P 1'
#
loop_
_entity.id
_entity.type
_entity.pdbx_description
1 polymer ?
#
loop_
_entity_poly.entity_id
_entity_poly.type
_entity_poly.pdbx_seq_one_letter_code
_entity_poly.pdbx_strand_id
1 'polypeptide(L)' 'MGKYLYEPNDPHASQRPYDDKRFAVDHFHTKLLHLADGFQTRTGTQMAKVRHDRLKRFLDELMEEIDASRP' A
#
# COMPACT_ATOMS: atom_id res chain seq x y z
N MET A 1 -3.97 -8.70 10.01
CA MET A 1 -2.93 -9.09 9.03
C MET A 1 -3.63 -9.92 7.97
N GLY A 2 -3.44 -9.57 6.68
CA GLY A 2 -4.02 -10.28 5.54
C GLY A 2 -3.58 -11.74 5.47
N LYS A 3 -4.48 -12.63 5.04
CA LYS A 3 -4.18 -14.06 4.85
C LYS A 3 -3.45 -14.34 3.53
N TYR A 4 -3.66 -13.49 2.53
CA TYR A 4 -3.06 -13.55 1.20
C TYR A 4 -2.27 -12.27 0.92
N LEU A 5 -1.32 -12.32 -0.02
CA LEU A 5 -0.55 -11.13 -0.38
C LEU A 5 -1.42 -10.12 -1.16
N TYR A 6 -2.07 -10.57 -2.23
CA TYR A 6 -3.01 -9.80 -3.06
C TYR A 6 -4.10 -10.73 -3.62
N GLU A 7 -5.08 -10.18 -4.32
CA GLU A 7 -6.08 -10.95 -5.06
C GLU A 7 -5.63 -11.17 -6.50
N PRO A 8 -5.35 -12.40 -6.97
CA PRO A 8 -4.77 -12.64 -8.29
C PRO A 8 -5.55 -12.10 -9.48
N ASN A 9 -6.90 -12.05 -9.41
CA ASN A 9 -7.71 -11.52 -10.51
C ASN A 9 -8.00 -10.02 -10.40
N ASP A 10 -7.69 -9.40 -9.25
CA ASP A 10 -7.85 -7.97 -9.03
C ASP A 10 -6.83 -7.43 -8.01
N PRO A 11 -5.53 -7.34 -8.38
CA PRO A 11 -4.47 -6.94 -7.46
C PRO A 11 -4.61 -5.50 -6.96
N HIS A 12 -5.28 -4.65 -7.73
CA HIS A 12 -5.54 -3.23 -7.41
C HIS A 12 -6.85 -3.00 -6.64
N ALA A 13 -7.67 -4.04 -6.43
CA ALA A 13 -9.03 -3.93 -5.91
C ALA A 13 -9.90 -2.94 -6.73
N SER A 14 -9.79 -2.97 -8.06
CA SER A 14 -10.54 -2.08 -8.96
C SER A 14 -12.03 -2.42 -9.04
N GLN A 15 -12.42 -3.65 -8.70
CA GLN A 15 -13.81 -4.14 -8.77
C GLN A 15 -14.37 -4.52 -7.40
N ARG A 16 -13.68 -4.17 -6.31
CA ARG A 16 -14.07 -4.50 -4.93
C ARG A 16 -13.55 -3.44 -3.95
N PRO A 17 -14.13 -3.30 -2.75
CA PRO A 17 -13.48 -2.53 -1.69
C PRO A 17 -12.17 -3.20 -1.24
N TYR A 18 -11.27 -2.40 -0.67
CA TYR A 18 -10.10 -2.90 0.04
C TYR A 18 -10.50 -3.72 1.26
N ASP A 19 -9.89 -4.90 1.43
CA ASP A 19 -10.05 -5.82 2.55
C ASP A 19 -8.67 -6.23 3.08
N ASP A 20 -8.11 -5.37 3.95
CA ASP A 20 -6.79 -5.54 4.56
C ASP A 20 -6.70 -6.72 5.57
N LYS A 21 -7.84 -7.33 5.91
CA LYS A 21 -7.91 -8.55 6.70
C LYS A 21 -7.72 -9.79 5.82
N ARG A 22 -8.03 -9.70 4.54
CA ARG A 22 -7.84 -10.78 3.56
C ARG A 22 -6.56 -10.60 2.77
N PHE A 23 -6.23 -9.40 2.31
CA PHE A 23 -5.14 -9.12 1.40
C PHE A 23 -4.15 -8.11 1.99
N ALA A 24 -2.86 -8.45 2.01
CA ALA A 24 -1.82 -7.58 2.57
C ALA A 24 -1.59 -6.31 1.74
N VAL A 25 -1.70 -6.39 0.41
CA VAL A 25 -1.58 -5.25 -0.51
C VAL A 25 -2.63 -4.19 -0.21
N ASP A 26 -3.87 -4.58 0.05
CA ASP A 26 -4.95 -3.65 0.40
C ASP A 26 -4.61 -2.79 1.63
N HIS A 27 -3.81 -3.31 2.56
CA HIS A 27 -3.38 -2.60 3.77
C HIS A 27 -2.51 -1.37 3.47
N PHE A 28 -1.84 -1.34 2.32
CA PHE A 28 -1.13 -0.14 1.87
C PHE A 28 -2.12 1.02 1.72
N HIS A 29 -3.26 0.75 1.09
CA HIS A 29 -4.30 1.75 0.84
C HIS A 29 -5.18 2.03 2.06
N THR A 30 -5.51 1.03 2.89
CA THR A 30 -6.36 1.29 4.06
C THR A 30 -5.63 1.98 5.21
N LYS A 31 -4.29 1.85 5.27
CA LYS A 31 -3.52 2.36 6.43
C LYS A 31 -2.14 2.88 6.11
N LEU A 32 -1.25 2.08 5.52
CA LEU A 32 0.18 2.37 5.56
C LEU A 32 0.53 3.69 4.85
N LEU A 33 -0.14 3.98 3.74
CA LEU A 33 0.05 5.23 3.00
C LEU A 33 -0.53 6.44 3.73
N HIS A 34 -1.41 6.25 4.71
CA HIS A 34 -1.98 7.34 5.52
C HIS A 34 -1.21 7.63 6.82
N LEU A 35 -0.30 6.72 7.24
CA LEU A 35 0.42 6.89 8.52
C LEU A 35 1.31 8.13 8.55
N ALA A 36 1.82 8.57 7.41
CA ALA A 36 2.72 9.73 7.34
C ALA A 36 2.06 11.03 7.80
N ASP A 37 0.73 11.15 7.62
CA ASP A 37 -0.04 12.34 7.96
C ASP A 37 -0.26 12.50 9.47
N GLY A 38 -0.04 11.44 10.26
CA GLY A 38 -0.26 11.44 11.71
C GLY A 38 0.93 11.89 12.56
N PHE A 39 2.09 12.17 11.97
CA PHE A 39 3.28 12.55 12.74
C PHE A 39 3.25 14.03 13.15
N GLN A 40 3.39 14.30 14.45
CA GLN A 40 3.25 15.64 15.02
C GLN A 40 4.57 16.41 15.15
N THR A 41 5.71 15.71 15.18
CA THR A 41 7.02 16.36 15.30
C THR A 41 7.63 16.58 13.91
N ARG A 42 8.46 17.62 13.78
CA ARG A 42 9.19 17.91 12.54
C ARG A 42 10.05 16.72 12.09
N THR A 43 10.81 16.15 13.02
CA THR A 43 11.65 14.97 12.75
C THR A 43 10.82 13.76 12.37
N GLY A 44 9.70 13.52 13.07
CA GLY A 44 8.77 12.45 12.76
C GLY A 44 8.20 12.55 11.35
N THR A 45 7.74 13.74 10.96
CA THR A 45 7.20 14.02 9.62
C THR A 45 8.24 13.77 8.53
N GLN A 46 9.47 14.25 8.73
CA GLN A 46 10.55 14.06 7.76
C GLN A 46 10.90 12.57 7.57
N MET A 47 11.01 11.82 8.66
CA MET A 47 11.25 10.38 8.60
C MET A 47 10.07 9.62 7.98
N ALA A 48 8.85 10.03 8.30
CA ALA A 48 7.64 9.40 7.79
C ALA A 48 7.50 9.61 6.28
N LYS A 49 7.81 10.81 5.76
CA LYS A 49 7.82 11.08 4.31
C LYS A 49 8.78 10.15 3.55
N VAL A 50 10.02 10.01 4.03
CA VAL A 50 11.01 9.11 3.40
C VAL A 50 10.52 7.65 3.38
N ARG A 51 9.85 7.21 4.45
CA ARG A 51 9.29 5.85 4.53
C ARG A 51 8.04 5.68 3.67
N HIS A 52 7.18 6.68 3.60
CA HIS A 52 6.01 6.70 2.72
C HIS A 52 6.43 6.58 1.26
N ASP A 53 7.42 7.37 0.84
CA ASP A 53 7.93 7.32 -0.54
C ASP A 53 8.50 5.94 -0.88
N ARG A 54 9.15 5.28 0.10
CA ARG A 54 9.65 3.89 -0.06
C ARG A 54 8.51 2.88 -0.19
N LEU A 55 7.46 3.01 0.63
CA LEU A 55 6.29 2.13 0.55
C LEU A 55 5.56 2.26 -0.78
N LYS A 56 5.40 3.50 -1.26
CA LYS A 56 4.78 3.76 -2.56
C LYS A 56 5.57 3.13 -3.70
N ARG A 57 6.90 3.36 -3.74
CA ARG A 57 7.76 2.74 -4.76
C ARG A 57 7.69 1.21 -4.73
N PHE A 58 7.79 0.61 -3.54
CA PHE A 58 7.67 -0.83 -3.40
C PHE A 58 6.32 -1.36 -3.92
N LEU A 59 5.22 -0.66 -3.63
CA LEU A 59 3.90 -1.05 -4.11
C LEU A 59 3.83 -0.95 -5.65
N ASP A 60 4.34 0.14 -6.22
CA ASP A 60 4.37 0.35 -7.67
C ASP A 60 5.21 -0.76 -8.37
N GLU A 61 6.43 -1.02 -7.87
CA GLU A 61 7.33 -2.08 -8.37
C GLU A 61 6.70 -3.47 -8.25
N LEU A 62 6.05 -3.78 -7.11
CA LEU A 62 5.34 -5.05 -6.93
C LEU A 62 4.21 -5.23 -7.95
N MET A 63 3.46 -4.17 -8.27
CA MET A 63 2.37 -4.24 -9.25
C MET A 63 2.91 -4.47 -10.67
N GLU A 64 4.07 -3.89 -11.00
CA GLU A 64 4.77 -4.16 -12.25
C GLU A 64 5.24 -5.62 -12.32
N GLU A 65 5.84 -6.17 -11.25
CA GLU A 65 6.36 -7.55 -11.22
C GLU A 65 5.29 -8.63 -11.43
N ILE A 66 4.04 -8.36 -11.04
CA ILE A 66 2.92 -9.32 -11.18
C ILE A 66 2.09 -9.07 -12.45
N ASP A 67 2.62 -8.29 -13.41
CA ASP A 67 1.94 -7.86 -14.64
C ASP A 67 0.59 -7.16 -14.39
N ALA A 68 0.36 -6.65 -13.18
CA ALA A 68 -0.79 -5.82 -12.83
C ALA A 68 -0.57 -4.37 -13.28
N SER A 69 -0.09 -4.19 -14.53
CA SER A 69 0.01 -2.89 -15.15
C SER A 69 -1.38 -2.23 -15.16
N ARG A 70 -1.47 -1.01 -14.63
CA ARG A 70 -2.73 -0.25 -14.66
C ARG A 70 -3.16 -0.09 -16.13
N PRO A 71 -4.42 -0.41 -16.48
CA PRO A 71 -4.94 -0.07 -17.80
C PRO A 71 -4.94 1.45 -18.03
#